data_AF-A0A6A4NL73-F1
#
_entry.id   AF-A0A6A4NL73-F1
#
_cell.length_a   1.000
_cell.length_b   1.000
_cell.length_c   1.000
_cell.angle_alpha   90.00
_cell.angle_beta   90.00
_cell.angle_gamma   90.00
#
_symmetry.space_group_name_H-M   'P 1'
#
loop_
_entity.id
_entity.type
_entity.pdbx_description
1 polymer ?
#
loop_
_entity_poly.entity_id
_entity_poly.type
_entity_poly.pdbx_seq_one_letter_code
_entity_poly.pdbx_strand_id
1 'polypeptide(L)'
;MKNNSLQMEKQKADEYLLKLAEDQKKQIEKLNAKITELEKQLDKKQEELIEKEEALQHYEDFNDILIFKERQYFDELHGARSELLNFIKSKRRHGNIGVKRMGELDRTPFLEAMKKKYNEEEAARRASELSLLWEGYLKDPDWHPFKAIIVEGQEKAYIRIWNLGSSQIINDEDKRLNGLKNEIGEGAYKAVVTTLREMKEYNASVQHIVPELWNYEQGRRATLKEGVHFLLEHTTIVD
;
A
#
# COMPACT_ATOMS: atom_id res chain seq x y z
N MET A 1 -57.83 -38.55 74.22
CA MET A 1 -58.02 -38.11 72.81
C MET A 1 -56.94 -37.14 72.32
N LYS A 2 -56.58 -36.08 73.08
CA LYS A 2 -55.51 -35.12 72.66
C LYS A 2 -54.13 -35.74 72.36
N ASN A 3 -53.71 -36.78 73.10
CA ASN A 3 -52.38 -37.39 72.93
C ASN A 3 -52.21 -38.14 71.60
N ASN A 4 -53.23 -38.89 71.17
CA ASN A 4 -53.22 -39.62 69.90
C ASN A 4 -53.30 -38.67 68.67
N SER A 5 -53.99 -37.54 68.80
CA SER A 5 -54.06 -36.52 67.73
C SER A 5 -52.69 -35.88 67.48
N LEU A 6 -51.98 -35.52 68.55
CA LEU A 6 -50.65 -34.92 68.46
C LEU A 6 -49.62 -35.88 67.83
N GLN A 7 -49.74 -37.17 68.14
CA GLN A 7 -48.83 -38.20 67.62
C GLN A 7 -49.04 -38.45 66.11
N MET A 8 -50.29 -38.36 65.65
CA MET A 8 -50.64 -38.49 64.23
C MET A 8 -50.19 -37.27 63.42
N GLU A 9 -50.30 -36.06 63.97
CA GLU A 9 -49.75 -34.85 63.35
C GLU A 9 -48.21 -34.90 63.24
N LYS A 10 -47.54 -35.38 64.28
CA LYS A 10 -46.09 -35.56 64.27
C LYS A 10 -45.64 -36.55 63.19
N GLN A 11 -46.32 -37.69 63.05
CA GLN A 11 -46.02 -38.68 62.00
C GLN A 11 -46.17 -38.10 60.58
N LYS A 12 -47.22 -37.31 60.34
CA LYS A 12 -47.42 -36.65 59.02
C LYS A 12 -46.33 -35.62 58.72
N ALA A 13 -45.89 -34.87 59.74
CA ALA A 13 -44.80 -33.92 59.59
C ALA A 13 -43.47 -34.62 59.28
N ASP A 14 -43.17 -35.72 59.97
CA ASP A 14 -41.97 -36.53 59.74
C ASP A 14 -41.96 -37.15 58.33
N GLU A 15 -43.10 -37.66 57.85
CA GLU A 15 -43.26 -38.22 56.49
C GLU A 15 -43.11 -37.13 55.41
N TYR A 16 -43.65 -35.94 55.64
CA TYR A 16 -43.48 -34.79 54.76
C TYR A 16 -42.01 -34.33 54.68
N LEU A 17 -41.32 -34.26 55.83
CA LEU A 17 -39.90 -33.91 55.90
C LEU A 17 -39.02 -34.94 55.18
N LEU A 18 -39.35 -36.24 55.30
CA LEU A 18 -38.63 -37.30 54.61
C LEU A 18 -38.75 -37.17 53.08
N LYS A 19 -39.97 -36.95 52.57
CA LYS A 19 -40.21 -36.75 51.13
C LYS A 19 -39.48 -35.52 50.59
N LEU A 20 -39.49 -34.41 51.35
CA LEU A 20 -38.76 -33.20 50.97
C LEU A 20 -37.25 -33.44 50.90
N ALA A 21 -36.69 -34.19 51.86
CA ALA A 21 -35.27 -34.54 51.87
C ALA A 21 -34.89 -35.44 50.67
N GLU A 22 -35.76 -36.39 50.29
CA GLU A 22 -35.56 -37.22 49.10
C GLU A 22 -35.59 -36.41 47.79
N ASP A 23 -36.53 -35.47 47.67
CA ASP A 23 -36.63 -34.60 46.49
C ASP A 23 -35.41 -33.66 46.39
N GLN A 24 -34.96 -33.08 47.52
CA GLN A 24 -33.73 -32.30 47.58
C GLN A 24 -32.50 -33.13 47.18
N LYS A 25 -32.41 -34.38 47.67
CA LYS A 25 -31.32 -35.29 47.31
C LYS A 25 -31.27 -35.56 45.80
N LYS A 26 -32.40 -35.85 45.17
CA LYS A 26 -32.49 -36.04 43.71
C LYS A 26 -32.08 -34.78 42.95
N GLN A 27 -32.46 -33.60 43.44
CA GLN A 27 -32.08 -32.34 42.80
C GLN A 27 -30.58 -32.07 42.91
N ILE A 28 -29.96 -32.37 44.06
CA ILE A 28 -28.50 -32.31 44.25
C ILE A 28 -27.79 -33.27 43.30
N GLU A 29 -28.25 -34.52 43.19
CA GLU A 29 -27.67 -35.50 42.27
C GLU A 29 -27.73 -35.02 40.81
N LYS A 30 -28.87 -34.43 40.40
CA LYS A 30 -29.02 -33.86 39.05
C LYS A 30 -28.10 -32.66 38.80
N LEU A 31 -27.94 -31.78 39.79
CA LEU A 31 -27.04 -30.63 39.70
C LEU A 31 -25.58 -31.09 39.63
N ASN A 32 -25.17 -32.06 40.46
CA ASN A 32 -23.83 -32.63 40.44
C ASN A 32 -23.51 -33.27 39.09
N ALA A 33 -24.44 -34.05 38.52
CA ALA A 33 -24.25 -34.63 37.18
C ALA A 33 -24.04 -33.55 36.11
N LYS A 34 -24.77 -32.43 36.20
CA LYS A 34 -24.60 -31.30 35.28
C LYS A 34 -23.27 -30.56 35.50
N ILE A 35 -22.84 -30.40 36.74
CA ILE A 35 -21.53 -29.81 37.07
C ILE A 35 -20.42 -30.66 36.45
N THR A 36 -20.43 -31.97 36.65
CA THR A 36 -19.44 -32.89 36.07
C THR A 36 -19.41 -32.85 34.54
N GLU A 37 -20.57 -32.72 33.88
CA GLU A 37 -20.63 -32.57 32.43
C GLU A 37 -20.02 -31.24 31.96
N LEU A 38 -20.32 -30.15 32.65
CA LEU A 38 -19.76 -28.83 32.34
C LEU A 38 -18.25 -28.78 32.58
N GLU A 39 -17.76 -29.42 33.63
CA GLU A 39 -16.33 -29.56 33.91
C GLU A 39 -15.61 -30.26 32.75
N LYS A 40 -16.14 -31.39 32.26
CA LYS A 40 -15.56 -32.08 31.09
C LYS A 40 -15.56 -31.24 29.82
N GLN A 41 -16.63 -30.47 29.58
CA GLN A 41 -16.69 -29.57 28.43
C GLN A 41 -15.70 -28.43 28.55
N LEU A 42 -15.50 -27.90 29.77
CA LEU A 42 -14.52 -26.86 30.05
C LEU A 42 -13.09 -27.39 29.81
N ASP A 43 -12.76 -28.56 30.33
CA ASP A 43 -11.44 -29.19 30.15
C ASP A 43 -11.13 -29.38 28.65
N LYS A 44 -12.08 -29.93 27.88
CA LYS A 44 -11.92 -30.07 26.43
C LYS A 44 -11.71 -28.72 25.72
N LYS A 45 -12.42 -27.68 26.16
CA LYS A 45 -12.27 -26.34 25.58
C LYS A 45 -10.94 -25.70 25.94
N GLN A 46 -10.38 -26.00 27.11
CA GLN A 46 -9.06 -25.56 27.50
C GLN A 46 -7.97 -26.24 26.66
N GLU A 47 -8.07 -27.55 26.42
CA GLU A 47 -7.16 -28.27 25.53
C GLU A 47 -7.20 -27.71 24.09
N GLU A 48 -8.40 -27.53 23.53
CA GLU A 48 -8.58 -26.91 22.19
C GLU A 48 -8.02 -25.48 22.12
N LEU A 49 -8.01 -24.74 23.25
CA LEU A 49 -7.47 -23.39 23.31
C LEU A 49 -5.94 -23.41 23.29
N ILE A 50 -5.33 -24.29 24.08
CA ILE A 50 -3.87 -24.45 24.14
C ILE A 50 -3.32 -24.85 22.77
N GLU A 51 -3.94 -25.84 22.10
CA GLU A 51 -3.52 -26.26 20.76
C GLU A 51 -3.57 -25.10 19.74
N LYS A 52 -4.57 -24.22 19.85
CA LYS A 52 -4.71 -23.06 18.98
C LYS A 52 -3.71 -21.96 19.31
N GLU A 53 -3.38 -21.76 20.59
CA GLU A 53 -2.35 -20.81 21.02
C GLU A 53 -0.97 -21.25 20.51
N GLU A 54 -0.63 -22.53 20.62
CA GLU A 54 0.61 -23.09 20.07
C GLU A 54 0.67 -22.95 18.54
N ALA A 55 -0.43 -23.25 17.85
CA ALA A 55 -0.51 -23.09 16.40
C ALA A 55 -0.37 -21.61 15.98
N LEU A 56 -1.01 -20.69 16.72
CA LEU A 56 -0.91 -19.26 16.47
C LEU A 56 0.54 -18.79 16.64
N GLN A 57 1.21 -19.19 17.73
CA GLN A 57 2.62 -18.85 17.96
C GLN A 57 3.51 -19.36 16.82
N HIS A 58 3.30 -20.59 16.34
CA HIS A 58 4.03 -21.10 15.18
C HIS A 58 3.82 -20.26 13.91
N TYR A 59 2.59 -19.79 13.66
CA TYR A 59 2.31 -18.91 12.52
C TYR A 59 2.94 -17.52 12.68
N GLU A 60 2.98 -16.97 13.89
CA GLU A 60 3.65 -15.71 14.18
C GLU A 60 5.15 -15.82 13.95
N ASP A 61 5.80 -16.87 14.48
CA ASP A 61 7.23 -17.14 14.28
C ASP A 61 7.56 -17.30 12.79
N PHE A 62 6.71 -18.03 12.05
CA PHE A 62 6.88 -18.20 10.61
C PHE A 62 6.72 -16.89 9.85
N ASN A 63 5.74 -16.06 10.23
CA ASN A 63 5.54 -14.75 9.63
C ASN A 63 6.73 -13.82 9.87
N ASP A 64 7.33 -13.84 11.07
CA ASP A 64 8.54 -13.07 11.37
C ASP A 64 9.73 -13.50 10.49
N ILE A 65 9.89 -14.80 10.25
CA ILE A 65 10.91 -15.33 9.32
C ILE A 65 10.65 -14.82 7.90
N LEU A 66 9.41 -14.83 7.43
CA LEU A 66 9.05 -14.35 6.10
C LEU A 66 9.31 -12.86 5.95
N ILE A 67 8.92 -12.03 6.93
CA ILE A 67 9.19 -10.59 6.94
C ILE A 67 10.70 -10.34 6.90
N PHE A 68 11.48 -11.08 7.68
CA PHE A 68 12.93 -10.97 7.67
C PHE A 68 13.50 -11.31 6.30
N LYS A 69 13.05 -12.42 5.68
CA LYS A 69 13.50 -12.83 4.34
C LYS A 69 13.11 -11.83 3.26
N GLU A 70 11.89 -11.29 3.31
CA GLU A 70 11.43 -10.26 2.38
C GLU A 70 12.32 -9.02 2.44
N ARG A 71 12.68 -8.57 3.64
CA ARG A 71 13.62 -7.45 3.83
C ARG A 71 15.00 -7.77 3.25
N GLN A 72 15.55 -8.98 3.50
CA GLN A 72 16.83 -9.38 2.92
C GLN A 72 16.80 -9.35 1.38
N TYR A 73 15.77 -9.95 0.76
CA TYR A 73 15.63 -9.95 -0.69
C TYR A 73 15.41 -8.54 -1.25
N PHE A 74 14.64 -7.70 -0.55
CA PHE A 74 14.45 -6.31 -0.93
C PHE A 74 15.77 -5.53 -0.92
N ASP A 75 16.58 -5.68 0.13
CA ASP A 75 17.87 -5.00 0.25
C ASP A 75 18.85 -5.43 -0.85
N GLU A 76 18.95 -6.73 -1.15
CA GLU A 76 19.78 -7.25 -2.24
C GLU A 76 19.32 -6.74 -3.61
N LEU A 77 18.01 -6.79 -3.89
CA LEU A 77 17.44 -6.31 -5.15
C LEU A 77 17.60 -4.79 -5.30
N HIS A 78 17.42 -4.04 -4.21
CA HIS A 78 17.59 -2.59 -4.18
C HIS A 78 19.06 -2.22 -4.42
N GLY A 79 19.99 -2.92 -3.76
CA GLY A 79 21.44 -2.79 -3.97
C GLY A 79 21.83 -3.04 -5.43
N ALA A 80 21.39 -4.18 -5.99
CA ALA A 80 21.66 -4.51 -7.40
C ALA A 80 21.08 -3.47 -8.37
N ARG A 81 19.87 -2.96 -8.11
CA ARG A 81 19.26 -1.90 -8.93
C ARG A 81 20.04 -0.58 -8.83
N SER A 82 20.49 -0.23 -7.63
CA SER A 82 21.28 0.99 -7.38
C SER A 82 22.62 0.94 -8.12
N GLU A 83 23.34 -0.18 -8.05
CA GLU A 83 24.60 -0.37 -8.77
C GLU A 83 24.41 -0.29 -10.29
N LEU A 84 23.35 -0.93 -10.81
CA LEU A 84 23.03 -0.86 -12.23
C LEU A 84 22.68 0.57 -12.68
N LEU A 85 21.94 1.31 -11.87
CA LEU A 85 21.66 2.73 -12.10
C LEU A 85 22.94 3.55 -12.15
N ASN A 86 23.87 3.33 -11.22
CA ASN A 86 25.14 4.05 -11.17
C ASN A 86 26.01 3.73 -12.41
N PHE A 87 26.06 2.46 -12.81
CA PHE A 87 26.74 2.05 -14.04
C PHE A 87 26.16 2.76 -15.25
N ILE A 88 24.84 2.74 -15.45
CA ILE A 88 24.19 3.33 -16.62
C ILE A 88 24.33 4.86 -16.62
N LYS A 89 24.27 5.53 -15.46
CA LYS A 89 24.54 6.98 -15.35
C LYS A 89 25.95 7.35 -15.83
N SER A 90 26.93 6.48 -15.63
CA SER A 90 28.33 6.72 -16.02
C SER A 90 28.59 6.56 -17.53
N LYS A 91 27.69 5.91 -18.27
CA LYS A 91 27.83 5.66 -19.70
C LYS A 91 27.22 6.80 -20.51
N ARG A 92 27.79 7.06 -21.70
CA ARG A 92 27.12 7.89 -22.71
C ARG A 92 25.84 7.18 -23.14
N ARG A 93 24.75 7.94 -23.33
CA ARG A 93 23.45 7.40 -23.77
C ARG A 93 23.60 6.70 -25.12
N HIS A 94 23.83 5.41 -25.09
CA HIS A 94 23.73 4.52 -26.23
C HIS A 94 22.60 3.55 -25.89
N GLY A 95 21.61 3.40 -26.77
CA GLY A 95 20.51 2.43 -26.61
C GLY A 95 19.23 2.94 -25.94
N ASN A 96 18.26 2.04 -25.85
CA ASN A 96 16.88 2.31 -25.41
C ASN A 96 16.72 2.29 -23.88
N ILE A 97 17.73 1.81 -23.15
CA ILE A 97 17.74 1.76 -21.69
C ILE A 97 18.58 2.93 -21.16
N GLY A 98 18.06 3.63 -20.16
CA GLY A 98 18.80 4.70 -19.51
C GLY A 98 18.26 5.02 -18.13
N VAL A 99 18.84 6.05 -17.51
CA VAL A 99 18.30 6.61 -16.28
C VAL A 99 17.38 7.78 -16.60
N LYS A 100 16.14 7.69 -16.12
CA LYS A 100 15.17 8.77 -16.13
C LYS A 100 15.11 9.42 -14.75
N ARG A 101 14.95 10.73 -14.72
CA ARG A 101 14.87 11.52 -13.48
C ARG A 101 13.40 11.86 -13.24
N MET A 102 12.72 11.01 -12.47
CA MET A 102 11.27 11.11 -12.25
C MET A 102 10.94 12.39 -11.49
N GLY A 103 9.99 13.16 -12.01
CA GLY A 103 9.60 14.45 -11.45
C GLY A 103 10.51 15.62 -11.85
N GLU A 104 11.47 15.41 -12.75
CA GLU A 104 12.18 16.51 -13.42
C GLU A 104 11.39 17.00 -14.64
N LEU A 105 11.34 18.32 -14.84
CA LEU A 105 10.70 18.90 -16.00
C LEU A 105 11.57 18.71 -17.25
N ASP A 106 11.03 18.03 -18.27
CA ASP A 106 11.69 17.98 -19.59
C ASP A 106 11.58 19.35 -20.27
N ARG A 107 12.73 20.00 -20.44
CA ARG A 107 12.86 21.34 -21.03
C ARG A 107 12.91 21.30 -22.56
N THR A 108 13.10 20.13 -23.16
CA THR A 108 13.28 19.97 -24.62
C THR A 108 12.08 20.53 -25.41
N PRO A 109 10.82 20.24 -25.03
CA PRO A 109 9.66 20.76 -25.77
C PRO A 109 9.52 22.28 -25.68
N PHE A 110 9.99 22.91 -24.60
CA PHE A 110 10.04 24.36 -24.48
C PHE A 110 11.05 24.96 -25.45
N LEU A 111 12.24 24.36 -25.55
CA LEU A 111 13.27 24.77 -26.52
C LEU A 111 12.79 24.62 -27.96
N GLU A 112 12.18 23.48 -28.30
CA GLU A 112 11.62 23.25 -29.63
C GLU A 112 10.53 24.27 -30.00
N ALA A 113 9.68 24.64 -29.04
CA ALA A 113 8.66 25.67 -29.25
C ALA A 113 9.30 27.06 -29.48
N MET A 114 10.36 27.41 -28.74
CA MET A 114 11.04 28.70 -28.90
C MET A 114 11.85 28.79 -30.20
N LYS A 115 12.50 27.69 -30.62
CA LYS A 115 13.27 27.62 -31.89
C LYS A 115 12.41 27.88 -33.13
N LYS A 116 11.08 27.73 -33.04
CA LYS A 116 10.15 28.08 -34.14
C LYS A 116 9.93 29.59 -34.30
N LYS A 117 10.23 30.38 -33.27
CA LYS A 117 9.93 31.83 -33.21
C LYS A 117 11.19 32.70 -33.14
N TYR A 118 12.29 32.18 -32.62
CA TYR A 118 13.49 32.94 -32.30
C TYR A 118 14.75 32.28 -32.87
N ASN A 119 15.85 33.05 -32.94
CA ASN A 119 17.18 32.50 -33.23
C ASN A 119 17.65 31.57 -32.09
N GLU A 120 18.75 30.84 -32.30
CA GLU A 120 19.19 29.79 -31.38
C GLU A 120 19.51 30.30 -29.96
N GLU A 121 20.23 31.40 -29.85
CA GLU A 121 20.62 31.99 -28.56
C GLU A 121 19.40 32.50 -27.79
N GLU A 122 18.52 33.25 -28.46
CA GLU A 122 17.32 33.79 -27.85
C GLU A 122 16.28 32.70 -27.53
N ALA A 123 16.19 31.67 -28.37
CA ALA A 123 15.34 30.51 -28.11
C ALA A 123 15.80 29.76 -26.86
N ALA A 124 17.11 29.56 -26.70
CA ALA A 124 17.69 28.91 -25.53
C ALA A 124 17.42 29.73 -24.26
N ARG A 125 17.66 31.05 -24.30
CA ARG A 125 17.40 31.95 -23.16
C ARG A 125 15.94 31.91 -22.73
N ARG A 126 15.01 32.09 -23.68
CA ARG A 126 13.56 32.09 -23.39
C ARG A 126 13.04 30.74 -22.92
N ALA A 127 13.51 29.65 -23.52
CA ALA A 127 13.10 28.31 -23.10
C ALA A 127 13.55 28.03 -21.67
N SER A 128 14.75 28.49 -21.28
CA SER A 128 15.26 28.39 -19.92
C SER A 128 14.40 29.18 -18.93
N GLU A 129 14.12 30.46 -19.23
CA GLU A 129 13.27 31.32 -18.39
C GLU A 129 11.87 30.72 -18.19
N LEU A 130 11.28 30.23 -19.27
CA LEU A 130 9.95 29.61 -19.22
C LEU A 130 9.96 28.29 -18.46
N SER A 131 10.98 27.44 -18.65
CA SER A 131 11.11 26.19 -17.91
C SER A 131 11.24 26.44 -16.40
N LEU A 132 12.03 27.45 -16.01
CA LEU A 132 12.20 27.86 -14.61
C LEU A 132 10.88 28.36 -13.99
N LEU A 133 10.10 29.13 -14.75
CA LEU A 133 8.77 29.57 -14.32
C LEU A 133 7.86 28.36 -14.00
N TRP A 134 7.85 27.37 -14.89
CA TRP A 134 7.04 26.16 -14.71
C TRP A 134 7.54 25.26 -13.58
N GLU A 135 8.85 25.14 -13.40
CA GLU A 135 9.42 24.51 -12.21
C GLU A 135 9.01 25.22 -10.91
N GLY A 136 8.82 26.54 -10.96
CA GLY A 136 8.26 27.32 -9.86
C GLY A 136 6.81 26.93 -9.56
N TYR A 137 5.95 26.84 -10.58
CA TYR A 137 4.57 26.38 -10.41
C TYR A 137 4.50 24.94 -9.91
N LEU A 138 5.32 24.03 -10.42
CA LEU A 138 5.36 22.64 -9.97
C LEU A 138 5.72 22.49 -8.48
N LYS A 139 6.38 23.48 -7.87
CA LYS A 139 6.72 23.52 -6.45
C LYS A 139 5.67 24.23 -5.58
N ASP A 140 4.69 24.87 -6.20
CA ASP A 140 3.66 25.66 -5.52
C ASP A 140 2.71 24.71 -4.78
N PRO A 141 2.73 24.68 -3.43
CA PRO A 141 1.85 23.80 -2.66
C PRO A 141 0.38 24.21 -2.76
N ASP A 142 0.05 25.38 -3.29
CA ASP A 142 -1.35 25.78 -3.49
C ASP A 142 -1.85 25.37 -4.88
N TRP A 143 -0.97 24.93 -5.78
CA TRP A 143 -1.35 24.53 -7.13
C TRP A 143 -1.40 23.01 -7.28
N HIS A 144 -2.62 22.48 -7.23
CA HIS A 144 -2.91 21.06 -7.36
C HIS A 144 -3.87 20.80 -8.53
N PRO A 145 -3.37 20.72 -9.78
CA PRO A 145 -4.19 20.59 -10.99
C PRO A 145 -4.71 19.14 -11.19
N PHE A 146 -5.27 18.55 -10.14
CA PHE A 146 -5.82 17.20 -10.13
C PHE A 146 -7.28 17.22 -9.67
N LYS A 147 -8.15 16.47 -10.35
CA LYS A 147 -9.55 16.27 -9.97
C LYS A 147 -9.79 14.81 -9.57
N ALA A 148 -10.52 14.60 -8.47
CA ALA A 148 -10.91 13.26 -8.03
C ALA A 148 -11.93 12.66 -9.01
N ILE A 149 -11.77 11.38 -9.35
CA ILE A 149 -12.85 10.61 -9.96
C ILE A 149 -13.55 9.80 -8.87
N ILE A 150 -14.87 9.99 -8.76
CA ILE A 150 -15.73 9.09 -8.01
C ILE A 150 -16.13 8.00 -8.99
N VAL A 151 -15.63 6.78 -8.79
CA VAL A 151 -16.09 5.62 -9.56
C VAL A 151 -17.43 5.19 -8.98
N GLU A 152 -18.52 5.54 -9.67
CA GLU A 152 -19.89 5.15 -9.30
C GLU A 152 -19.99 3.61 -9.22
N GLY A 153 -20.47 3.08 -8.09
CA GLY A 153 -20.66 1.64 -7.85
C GLY A 153 -19.72 1.00 -6.82
N GLN A 154 -18.74 1.75 -6.32
CA GLN A 154 -17.80 1.32 -5.27
C GLN A 154 -18.22 1.84 -3.88
N GLU A 155 -19.49 1.69 -3.55
CA GLU A 155 -19.94 1.88 -2.18
C GLU A 155 -20.09 0.53 -1.48
N LYS A 156 -19.23 0.32 -0.49
CA LYS A 156 -19.33 -0.62 0.64
C LYS A 156 -18.51 -1.91 0.52
N ALA A 157 -17.41 -1.91 1.28
CA ALA A 157 -16.88 -3.03 2.08
C ALA A 157 -15.44 -3.49 1.78
N TYR A 158 -14.88 -3.36 0.57
CA TYR A 158 -13.48 -3.76 0.30
C TYR A 158 -12.50 -2.61 0.03
N ILE A 159 -13.01 -1.38 -0.07
CA ILE A 159 -12.20 -0.19 -0.42
C ILE A 159 -11.41 0.36 0.78
N ARG A 160 -11.70 -0.11 2.00
CA ARG A 160 -11.06 0.41 3.22
C ARG A 160 -9.74 -0.28 3.61
N ILE A 161 -9.30 -1.33 2.90
CA ILE A 161 -8.09 -2.06 3.33
C ILE A 161 -6.78 -1.45 2.81
N TRP A 162 -6.79 -0.56 1.81
CA TRP A 162 -5.62 0.28 1.51
C TRP A 162 -6.07 1.70 1.16
N ASN A 163 -5.59 2.68 1.93
CA ASN A 163 -5.52 4.08 1.53
C ASN A 163 -4.55 4.20 0.32
N LEU A 164 -4.99 3.71 -0.85
CA LEU A 164 -4.26 3.82 -2.10
C LEU A 164 -5.23 4.30 -3.17
N GLY A 165 -5.22 5.61 -3.37
CA GLY A 165 -5.71 6.23 -4.59
C GLY A 165 -7.19 6.54 -4.59
N SER A 166 -7.54 7.73 -4.10
CA SER A 166 -8.40 8.57 -4.93
C SER A 166 -7.67 8.68 -6.27
N SER A 167 -8.08 7.91 -7.27
CA SER A 167 -7.61 8.11 -8.63
C SER A 167 -7.96 9.57 -8.95
N GLN A 168 -6.93 10.40 -9.07
CA GLN A 168 -7.12 11.78 -9.51
C GLN A 168 -6.48 11.89 -10.87
N ILE A 169 -7.26 12.40 -11.81
CA ILE A 169 -6.79 12.71 -13.15
C ILE A 169 -6.42 14.18 -13.22
N ILE A 170 -5.66 14.56 -14.24
CA ILE A 170 -5.35 15.96 -14.50
C ILE A 170 -6.66 16.73 -14.70
N ASN A 171 -6.76 17.90 -14.06
CA ASN A 171 -7.85 18.82 -14.31
C ASN A 171 -7.64 19.49 -15.67
N ASP A 172 -8.45 19.09 -16.65
CA ASP A 172 -8.49 19.65 -18.01
C ASP A 172 -9.01 21.09 -18.06
N GLU A 173 -9.67 21.57 -16.99
CA GLU A 173 -10.09 22.97 -16.86
C GLU A 173 -9.02 23.86 -16.20
N ASP A 174 -7.86 23.30 -15.82
CA ASP A 174 -6.81 24.09 -15.17
C ASP A 174 -6.32 25.22 -16.09
N LYS A 175 -6.47 26.46 -15.62
CA LYS A 175 -6.16 27.66 -16.40
C LYS A 175 -4.68 27.75 -16.78
N ARG A 176 -3.76 27.35 -15.88
CA ARG A 176 -2.32 27.41 -16.14
C ARG A 176 -1.97 26.39 -17.22
N LEU A 177 -2.41 25.14 -17.08
CA LEU A 177 -2.16 24.08 -18.06
C LEU A 177 -2.76 24.40 -19.44
N ASN A 178 -3.97 24.96 -19.48
CA ASN A 178 -4.57 25.39 -20.74
C ASN A 178 -3.83 26.57 -21.36
N GLY A 179 -3.38 27.54 -20.56
CA GLY A 179 -2.49 28.62 -21.02
C GLY A 179 -1.21 28.09 -21.66
N LEU A 180 -0.52 27.15 -20.99
CA LEU A 180 0.68 26.50 -21.52
C LEU A 180 0.46 25.87 -22.90
N LYS A 181 -0.62 25.12 -23.01
CA LYS A 181 -1.00 24.40 -24.22
C LYS A 181 -1.25 25.37 -25.38
N ASN A 182 -1.92 26.48 -25.11
CA ASN A 182 -2.28 27.48 -26.12
C ASN A 182 -1.09 28.37 -26.53
N GLU A 183 -0.26 28.79 -25.58
CA GLU A 183 0.82 29.75 -25.82
C GLU A 183 2.10 29.10 -26.37
N ILE A 184 2.42 27.91 -25.85
CA ILE A 184 3.71 27.22 -26.08
C ILE A 184 3.50 25.97 -26.93
N GLY A 185 2.42 25.24 -26.68
CA GLY A 185 2.00 24.10 -27.48
C GLY A 185 1.88 22.78 -26.70
N GLU A 186 1.39 21.76 -27.42
CA GLU A 186 1.13 20.42 -26.88
C GLU A 186 2.35 19.77 -26.24
N GLY A 187 3.55 19.98 -26.78
CA GLY A 187 4.78 19.38 -26.28
C GLY A 187 5.11 19.83 -24.85
N ALA A 188 5.07 21.14 -24.60
CA ALA A 188 5.31 21.71 -23.27
C ALA A 188 4.22 21.30 -22.27
N TYR A 189 2.95 21.30 -22.72
CA TYR A 189 1.84 20.80 -21.92
C TYR A 189 2.05 19.34 -21.48
N LYS A 190 2.40 18.44 -22.41
CA LYS A 190 2.68 17.04 -22.10
C LYS A 190 3.86 16.87 -21.15
N ALA A 191 4.92 17.66 -21.30
CA ALA A 191 6.06 17.63 -20.39
C ALA A 191 5.62 17.93 -18.95
N VAL A 192 4.93 19.04 -18.73
CA VAL A 192 4.46 19.46 -17.39
C VAL A 192 3.47 18.45 -16.80
N VAL A 193 2.51 17.96 -17.59
CA VAL A 193 1.55 16.95 -17.13
C VAL A 193 2.25 15.64 -16.76
N THR A 194 3.24 15.23 -17.53
CA THR A 194 4.03 14.03 -17.21
C THR A 194 4.79 14.24 -15.90
N THR A 195 5.48 15.36 -15.74
CA THR A 195 6.18 15.71 -14.49
C THR A 195 5.23 15.71 -13.28
N LEU A 196 4.04 16.31 -13.38
CA LEU A 196 3.03 16.30 -12.31
C LEU A 196 2.62 14.87 -11.89
N ARG A 197 2.41 13.98 -12.88
CA ARG A 197 2.06 12.58 -12.62
C ARG A 197 3.19 11.84 -11.95
N GLU A 198 4.42 12.02 -12.42
CA GLU A 198 5.61 11.38 -11.85
C GLU A 198 5.87 11.87 -10.42
N MET A 199 5.74 13.18 -10.17
CA MET A 199 5.85 13.76 -8.84
C MET A 199 4.87 13.13 -7.86
N LYS A 200 3.62 12.90 -8.30
CA LYS A 200 2.60 12.23 -7.50
C LYS A 200 2.89 10.74 -7.29
N GLU A 201 3.23 10.01 -8.35
CA GLU A 201 3.46 8.55 -8.31
C GLU A 201 4.67 8.19 -7.45
N TYR A 202 5.77 8.92 -7.59
CA TYR A 202 7.02 8.65 -6.88
C TYR A 202 7.16 9.42 -5.58
N ASN A 203 6.12 10.18 -5.18
CA ASN A 203 6.21 11.21 -4.15
C ASN A 203 7.46 12.10 -4.36
N ALA A 204 7.81 12.32 -5.63
CA ALA A 204 8.96 13.10 -6.04
C ALA A 204 8.56 14.56 -5.98
N SER A 205 9.34 15.37 -5.26
CA SER A 205 9.26 16.82 -5.40
C SER A 205 10.34 17.28 -6.38
N VAL A 206 10.26 18.50 -6.91
CA VAL A 206 11.38 19.04 -7.72
C VAL A 206 12.70 19.08 -6.93
N GLN A 207 12.63 19.03 -5.59
CA GLN A 207 13.81 18.92 -4.72
C GLN A 207 14.27 17.46 -4.48
N HIS A 208 13.37 16.48 -4.68
CA HIS A 208 13.62 15.05 -4.46
C HIS A 208 13.31 14.27 -5.75
N ILE A 209 14.14 14.47 -6.76
CA ILE A 209 14.07 13.75 -8.03
C ILE A 209 14.51 12.30 -7.83
N VAL A 210 13.67 11.34 -8.24
CA VAL A 210 13.95 9.91 -8.09
C VAL A 210 14.57 9.37 -9.38
N PRO A 211 15.84 8.90 -9.38
CA PRO A 211 16.43 8.27 -10.54
C PRO A 211 15.83 6.87 -10.73
N GLU A 212 15.33 6.59 -11.92
CA GLU A 212 14.67 5.33 -12.25
C GLU A 212 15.24 4.72 -13.52
N LEU A 213 15.36 3.39 -13.53
CA LEU A 213 15.82 2.67 -14.72
C LEU A 213 14.67 2.64 -15.71
N TRP A 214 14.89 3.15 -16.91
CA TRP A 214 13.84 3.44 -17.86
C TRP A 214 14.12 2.82 -19.23
N ASN A 215 13.08 2.24 -19.81
CA ASN A 215 13.06 1.81 -21.19
C ASN A 215 12.35 2.91 -22.01
N TYR A 216 13.13 3.70 -22.74
CA TYR A 216 12.63 4.83 -23.53
C TYR A 216 11.90 4.38 -24.80
N GLU A 217 12.22 3.21 -25.34
CA GLU A 217 11.48 2.63 -26.47
C GLU A 217 10.06 2.23 -26.07
N GLN A 218 9.91 1.60 -24.90
CA GLN A 218 8.61 1.16 -24.41
C GLN A 218 7.89 2.20 -23.54
N GLY A 219 8.54 3.33 -23.22
CA GLY A 219 7.95 4.39 -22.41
C GLY A 219 7.58 3.95 -20.99
N ARG A 220 8.31 3.00 -20.40
CA ARG A 220 8.05 2.46 -19.06
C ARG A 220 9.32 2.22 -18.25
N ARG A 221 9.15 1.96 -16.95
CA ARG A 221 10.21 1.45 -16.08
C ARG A 221 10.84 0.20 -16.70
N ALA A 222 12.16 0.17 -16.79
CA ALA A 222 12.87 -1.03 -17.22
C ALA A 222 12.99 -2.03 -16.07
N THR A 223 12.90 -3.30 -16.45
CA THR A 223 13.15 -4.45 -15.58
C THR A 223 14.64 -4.60 -15.31
N LEU A 224 15.00 -5.30 -14.22
CA LEU A 224 16.39 -5.65 -13.96
C LEU A 224 16.99 -6.49 -15.08
N LYS A 225 16.20 -7.38 -15.69
CA LYS A 225 16.63 -8.20 -16.84
C LYS A 225 17.05 -7.33 -18.03
N GLU A 226 16.25 -6.33 -18.38
CA GLU A 226 16.58 -5.37 -19.46
C GLU A 226 17.88 -4.61 -19.13
N GLY A 227 18.05 -4.18 -17.88
CA GLY A 227 19.28 -3.50 -17.46
C GLY A 227 20.52 -4.38 -17.47
N VAL A 228 20.41 -5.66 -17.07
CA VAL A 228 21.54 -6.62 -17.13
C VAL A 228 21.91 -6.91 -18.58
N HIS A 229 20.92 -7.09 -19.47
CA HIS A 229 21.19 -7.27 -20.89
C HIS A 229 21.94 -6.07 -21.47
N PHE A 230 21.47 -4.87 -21.15
CA PHE A 230 22.14 -3.62 -21.51
C PHE A 230 23.59 -3.57 -21.00
N LEU A 231 23.83 -3.95 -19.74
CA LEU A 231 25.17 -3.99 -19.17
C LEU A 231 26.08 -4.95 -19.94
N LEU A 232 25.61 -6.15 -20.27
CA LEU A 232 26.39 -7.13 -21.03
C LEU A 232 26.81 -6.56 -22.40
N GLU A 233 25.87 -6.00 -23.16
CA GLU A 233 26.17 -5.39 -24.47
C GLU A 233 27.20 -4.24 -24.41
N HIS A 234 27.26 -3.52 -23.29
CA HIS A 234 28.13 -2.34 -23.12
C HIS A 234 29.40 -2.61 -22.29
N THR A 235 29.66 -3.88 -21.97
CA THR A 235 30.88 -4.32 -21.25
C THR A 235 31.64 -5.42 -21.99
N THR A 236 31.00 -6.12 -22.93
CA THR A 236 31.71 -7.01 -23.85
C THR A 236 32.55 -6.17 -24.81
N ILE A 237 33.84 -6.03 -24.49
CA ILE A 237 34.86 -5.68 -25.47
C ILE A 237 34.87 -6.85 -26.46
N VAL A 238 34.55 -6.57 -27.72
CA VAL A 238 34.78 -7.52 -28.81
C VAL A 238 36.30 -7.57 -28.99
N ASP A 239 36.92 -8.68 -28.59
CA ASP A 239 38.31 -9.00 -28.92
C ASP A 239 38.50 -9.14 -30.44
#